data_AF-A0A964A9B1-F1
#
_entry.id   AF-A0A964A9B1-F1
#
_cell.length_a   1.000
_cell.length_b   1.000
_cell.length_c   1.000
_cell.angle_alpha   90.00
_cell.angle_beta   90.00
_cell.angle_gamma   90.00
#
_symmetry.space_group_name_H-M   'P 1'
#
loop_
_entity.id
_entity.type
_entity.pdbx_description
1 polymer ?
#
loop_
_entity_poly.entity_id
_entity_poly.type
_entity_poly.pdbx_seq_one_letter_code
_entity_poly.pdbx_strand_id
1 'polypeptide(L)' 'MRHLLRAAALVLVCVAGACSSPCDAIAERGCAAAGADSDECKQLRETATRASSEDERACEVALRLVETVDRVK' A
#
# COMPACT_ATOMS: atom_id res chain seq x y z
N MET A 1 -14.55 1.54 -44.88
CA MET A 1 -13.13 1.55 -45.28
C MET A 1 -12.58 2.92 -44.90
N ARG A 2 -11.49 3.11 -44.18
CA ARG A 2 -10.50 2.24 -43.54
C ARG A 2 -9.46 3.27 -43.08
N HIS A 3 -9.04 3.22 -41.81
CA HIS A 3 -7.94 4.02 -41.23
C HIS A 3 -8.33 5.49 -41.00
N LEU A 4 -8.43 5.97 -39.75
CA LEU A 4 -7.27 6.40 -38.96
C LEU A 4 -7.42 5.97 -37.49
N LEU A 5 -6.85 4.80 -37.17
CA LEU A 5 -6.27 4.56 -35.85
C LEU A 5 -5.07 5.49 -35.69
N ARG A 6 -4.94 6.17 -34.54
CA ARG A 6 -3.74 6.13 -33.68
C ARG A 6 -3.74 7.28 -32.67
N ALA A 7 -3.24 6.94 -31.47
CA ALA A 7 -2.92 7.79 -30.32
C ALA A 7 -4.15 8.26 -29.53
N ALA A 8 -4.28 8.02 -28.24
CA ALA A 8 -3.24 7.89 -27.22
C ALA A 8 -3.48 6.68 -26.34
N ALA A 9 -2.53 5.75 -26.36
CA ALA A 9 -2.28 4.86 -25.24
C ALA A 9 -1.77 5.76 -24.10
N LEU A 10 -2.68 6.16 -23.20
CA LEU A 10 -2.29 6.60 -21.87
C LEU A 10 -1.75 5.37 -21.15
N VAL A 11 -0.44 5.23 -21.26
CA VAL A 11 0.38 4.30 -20.49
C VAL A 11 0.25 4.73 -19.02
N LEU A 12 -0.79 4.22 -18.35
CA LEU A 12 -0.87 4.14 -16.89
C LEU A 12 0.12 3.04 -16.46
N VAL A 13 1.41 3.33 -16.59
CA VAL A 13 2.44 2.64 -15.82
C VAL A 13 2.37 3.23 -14.41
N CYS A 14 1.28 2.90 -13.71
CA CYS A 14 1.34 2.78 -12.27
C CYS A 14 2.27 1.60 -12.02
N VAL A 15 3.55 1.90 -11.83
CA VAL A 15 4.49 0.96 -11.25
C VAL A 15 3.84 0.46 -9.98
N ALA A 16 3.40 -0.80 -9.98
CA ALA A 16 2.63 -1.44 -8.91
C ALA A 16 3.39 -1.58 -7.57
N GLY A 17 4.43 -0.76 -7.35
CA GLY A 17 5.21 -0.70 -6.13
C GLY A 17 5.69 0.71 -5.75
N ALA A 18 5.17 1.79 -6.37
CA ALA A 18 5.64 3.16 -6.11
C ALA A 18 4.55 4.15 -5.66
N CYS A 19 3.31 3.69 -5.44
CA CYS A 19 2.21 4.53 -4.91
C CYS A 19 1.53 3.94 -3.66
N SER A 20 2.09 2.90 -3.04
CA SER A 20 1.57 2.41 -1.75
C SER A 20 2.11 3.29 -0.64
N SER A 21 1.23 3.90 0.15
CA SER A 21 1.61 4.69 1.32
C SER A 21 2.35 3.80 2.33
N PRO A 22 3.18 4.37 3.22
CA PRO A 22 3.78 3.60 4.31
C PRO A 22 2.72 2.90 5.19
N CYS A 23 1.51 3.47 5.29
CA CYS A 23 0.40 2.87 6.01
C CYS A 23 -0.15 1.62 5.31
N ASP A 24 -0.21 1.60 3.98
CA ASP A 24 -0.64 0.41 3.22
C ASP A 24 0.33 -0.76 3.45
N ALA A 25 1.63 -0.49 3.51
CA ALA A 25 2.64 -1.52 3.77
C ALA A 25 2.49 -2.14 5.18
N ILE A 26 2.13 -1.33 6.18
CA ILE A 26 1.83 -1.84 7.53
C ILE A 26 0.54 -2.65 7.52
N ALA A 27 -0.51 -2.16 6.86
CA ALA A 27 -1.78 -2.86 6.76
C ALA A 27 -1.60 -4.24 6.13
N GLU A 28 -0.84 -4.35 5.03
CA GLU A 28 -0.56 -5.64 4.39
C GLU A 28 0.24 -6.58 5.28
N ARG A 29 1.23 -6.09 6.04
CA ARG A 29 1.93 -6.93 7.03
C ARG A 29 1.01 -7.42 8.15
N GLY A 30 0.16 -6.54 8.67
CA GLY A 30 -0.84 -6.89 9.68
C GLY A 30 -1.86 -7.90 9.14
N CYS A 31 -2.34 -7.70 7.92
CA CYS A 31 -3.21 -8.64 7.21
C CYS A 31 -2.54 -10.00 6.99
N ALA A 32 -1.25 -10.04 6.66
CA ALA A 32 -0.52 -11.29 6.50
C ALA A 32 -0.45 -12.10 7.81
N ALA A 33 -0.42 -11.41 8.97
CA ALA A 33 -0.43 -12.05 10.29
C ALA A 33 -1.85 -12.45 10.76
N ALA A 34 -2.85 -11.60 10.53
CA ALA A 34 -4.22 -11.80 10.98
C ALA A 34 -5.06 -12.70 10.04
N GLY A 35 -4.65 -12.82 8.78
CA GLY A 35 -5.41 -13.45 7.71
C GLY A 35 -6.16 -12.42 6.87
N ALA A 36 -6.12 -12.57 5.54
CA ALA A 36 -6.60 -11.57 4.59
C ALA A 36 -8.11 -11.26 4.67
N ASP A 37 -8.92 -12.22 5.12
CA ASP A 37 -10.38 -12.09 5.23
C ASP A 37 -10.86 -11.72 6.64
N SER A 38 -9.92 -11.58 7.58
CA SER A 38 -10.21 -11.21 8.97
C SER A 38 -10.79 -9.78 9.06
N ASP A 39 -11.59 -9.52 10.09
CA ASP A 39 -12.15 -8.19 10.32
C ASP A 39 -11.05 -7.20 10.72
N GLU A 40 -9.99 -7.68 11.38
CA GLU A 40 -8.79 -6.93 11.69
C GLU A 40 -8.08 -6.45 10.41
N CYS A 41 -7.93 -7.32 9.40
CA CYS A 41 -7.35 -6.93 8.12
C CYS A 41 -8.20 -5.86 7.40
N LYS A 42 -9.52 -6.00 7.41
CA LYS A 42 -10.43 -5.00 6.82
C LYS A 42 -10.28 -3.64 7.51
N GLN A 43 -10.25 -3.62 8.84
CA GLN A 43 -10.04 -2.39 9.60
C GLN A 43 -8.68 -1.75 9.30
N LEU A 44 -7.61 -2.55 9.25
CA LEU A 44 -6.27 -2.05 8.91
C LEU A 44 -6.23 -1.39 7.53
N ARG A 45 -6.83 -2.02 6.51
CA ARG A 45 -6.91 -1.45 5.15
C ARG A 45 -7.76 -0.19 5.08
N GLU A 46 -8.90 -0.17 5.78
CA GLU A 46 -9.74 1.03 5.86
C GLU A 46 -9.02 2.19 6.53
N THR A 47 -8.30 1.93 7.63
CA THR A 47 -7.51 2.96 8.32
C THR A 47 -6.38 3.47 7.44
N ALA A 48 -5.64 2.58 6.76
CA ALA A 48 -4.57 2.99 5.86
C ALA A 48 -5.07 3.88 4.70
N THR A 49 -6.25 3.56 4.14
CA THR A 49 -6.86 4.35 3.04
C THR A 49 -7.28 5.75 3.49
N ARG A 50 -7.61 5.94 4.78
CA ARG A 50 -8.06 7.22 5.35
C ARG A 50 -6.92 8.03 5.99
N ALA A 51 -5.70 7.52 5.96
CA ALA A 51 -4.54 8.14 6.59
C ALA A 51 -4.27 9.54 6.02
N SER A 52 -4.05 10.52 6.89
CA SER A 52 -3.56 11.83 6.51
C SER A 52 -2.05 11.79 6.22
N SER A 53 -1.50 12.87 5.66
CA SER A 53 -0.05 12.98 5.45
C SER A 53 0.77 13.00 6.76
N GLU A 54 0.16 13.38 7.88
CA GLU A 54 0.77 13.25 9.20
C GLU A 54 0.82 11.78 9.63
N ASP A 55 -0.27 11.04 9.40
CA ASP A 55 -0.33 9.60 9.66
C ASP A 55 0.66 8.82 8.80
N GLU A 56 0.89 9.22 7.55
CA GLU A 56 1.89 8.59 6.67
C GLU A 56 3.31 8.64 7.26
N ARG A 57 3.68 9.74 7.92
CA ARG A 57 4.98 9.85 8.60
C ARG A 57 5.05 8.95 9.83
N ALA A 58 3.97 8.84 10.58
CA ALA A 58 3.90 7.92 11.71
C ALA A 58 4.02 6.46 11.24
N CYS A 59 3.36 6.11 10.14
CA CYS A 59 3.47 4.81 9.49
C CYS A 59 4.90 4.55 8.97
N GLU A 60 5.60 5.54 8.41
CA GLU A 60 7.00 5.37 8.00
C GLU A 60 7.91 5.00 9.19
N VAL A 61 7.74 5.68 10.32
CA VAL A 61 8.50 5.38 11.54
C VAL A 61 8.16 3.98 12.06
N ALA A 62 6.87 3.63 12.12
CA ALA A 62 6.42 2.32 12.57
C ALA A 62 6.94 1.19 11.66
N LEU A 63 6.93 1.38 10.35
CA LEU A 63 7.43 0.40 9.39
C LEU A 63 8.92 0.12 9.61
N ARG A 64 9.74 1.15 9.80
CA ARG A 64 11.17 1.00 10.12
C ARG A 64 11.41 0.24 11.43
N LEU A 65 10.57 0.47 12.44
CA LEU A 65 10.65 -0.26 13.71
C LEU A 65 10.37 -1.75 13.51
N VAL A 66 9.28 -2.10 12.80
CA VAL A 66 8.93 -3.49 12.49
C VAL A 66 10.06 -4.18 11.72
N GLU A 67 10.61 -3.54 10.68
CA GLU A 67 11.75 -4.08 9.91
C GLU A 67 13.03 -4.25 10.72
N THR A 68 13.22 -3.44 11.75
CA THR A 68 14.36 -3.57 12.65
C THR A 68 14.17 -4.75 13.58
N VAL A 69 12.98 -4.93 14.15
CA VAL A 69 12.63 -6.07 15.00
C VAL A 69 12.72 -7.38 14.23
N ASP A 70 12.23 -7.42 12.99
CA ASP A 70 12.30 -8.62 12.14
C ASP A 70 13.74 -9.02 11.79
N ARG A 71 14.67 -8.06 11.71
CA ARG A 71 16.09 -8.33 11.41
C ARG A 71 16.90 -8.85 12.60
N VAL A 72 16.43 -8.61 13.83
CA VAL A 72 17.12 -9.05 15.06
C VAL A 72 16.55 -10.34 15.65
N LYS A 73 15.46 -10.85 15.08
CA LYS A 73 14.93 -12.20 15.34
C LYS A 73 15.63 -13.24 14.48
#